data_AF-A0A182YTE2-F1
#
_entry.id   AF-A0A182YTE2-F1
#
_cell.length_a   1.000
_cell.length_b   1.000
_cell.length_c   1.000
_cell.angle_alpha   90.00
_cell.angle_beta   90.00
_cell.angle_gamma   90.00
#
_symmetry.space_group_name_H-M   'P 1'
#
loop_
_entity.id
_entity.type
_entity.pdbx_description
1 polymer ?
#
loop_
_entity_poly.entity_id
_entity_poly.type
_entity_poly.pdbx_seq_one_letter_code
_entity_poly.pdbx_strand_id
1 'polypeptide(L)'
;LILYEDEKRCQQGQFVDAGYPVEVIAVSASGNIIVSGLSNGTIVVLHISGVIVFAVELPNTDATVGGTTFAGIYDEGNGRFLLHTTKGLLHRLVLDEGAIVESIASGSYQQKDTVQFAQYEKLIGKQFKDPIVCFIPIRQYSVGRDGSRTLPLVAAANQHSIYFYREANAETVPLKPEYNGVKKMFTLMG
;
A
#
# COMPACT_ATOMS: atom_id res chain seq x y z
N LEU A 1 25.22 -5.02 -1.36
CA LEU A 1 25.96 -6.04 -2.12
C LEU A 1 24.90 -6.82 -2.88
N ILE A 2 24.81 -6.66 -4.20
CA ILE A 2 23.99 -7.53 -5.04
C ILE A 2 24.93 -8.68 -5.41
N LEU A 3 24.56 -9.92 -5.10
CA LEU A 3 25.41 -11.06 -5.45
C LEU A 3 25.45 -11.19 -6.98
N TYR A 4 26.58 -11.63 -7.54
CA TYR A 4 26.80 -11.71 -8.99
C TYR A 4 25.68 -12.47 -9.73
N GLU A 5 25.06 -13.45 -9.09
CA GLU A 5 23.89 -14.16 -9.63
C GLU A 5 22.63 -13.30 -9.69
N ASP A 6 22.39 -12.44 -8.70
CA ASP A 6 21.27 -11.50 -8.69
C ASP A 6 21.46 -10.41 -9.75
N GLU A 7 22.70 -9.94 -9.95
CA GLU A 7 23.01 -8.96 -10.99
C GLU A 7 22.79 -9.54 -12.40
N LYS A 8 23.17 -10.81 -12.63
CA LYS A 8 22.89 -11.52 -13.87
C LYS A 8 21.38 -11.74 -14.09
N ARG A 9 20.62 -12.02 -13.03
CA ARG A 9 19.15 -12.11 -13.08
C ARG A 9 18.51 -10.75 -13.39
N CYS A 10 19.02 -9.65 -12.84
CA CYS A 10 18.57 -8.30 -13.20
C CYS A 10 18.83 -7.98 -14.67
N GLN A 11 19.97 -8.39 -15.23
CA GLN A 11 20.31 -8.17 -16.65
C GLN A 11 19.49 -9.03 -17.62
N GLN A 12 18.95 -10.15 -17.16
CA GLN A 12 18.04 -11.01 -17.93
C GLN A 12 16.56 -10.67 -17.71
N GLY A 13 16.26 -9.85 -16.70
CA GLY A 13 14.91 -9.43 -16.36
C GLY A 13 14.33 -8.51 -17.43
N GLN A 14 13.04 -8.68 -17.71
CA GLN A 14 12.29 -7.66 -18.44
C GLN A 14 11.98 -6.51 -17.49
N PHE A 15 12.40 -5.30 -17.84
CA PHE A 15 11.98 -4.11 -17.11
C PHE A 15 10.47 -3.93 -17.29
N VAL A 16 9.75 -3.86 -16.18
CA VAL A 16 8.33 -3.52 -16.20
C VAL A 16 8.23 -2.00 -16.24
N ASP A 17 7.71 -1.46 -17.34
CA ASP A 17 7.34 -0.05 -17.43
C ASP A 17 5.92 0.15 -16.88
N ALA A 18 5.82 0.84 -15.76
CA ALA A 18 4.54 1.17 -15.12
C ALA A 18 3.88 2.43 -15.73
N GLY A 19 4.55 3.12 -16.65
CA GLY A 19 4.07 4.34 -17.32
C GLY A 19 4.12 5.61 -16.45
N TYR A 20 4.25 5.48 -15.13
CA TYR A 20 4.35 6.58 -14.18
C TYR A 20 5.35 6.26 -13.05
N PRO A 21 5.97 7.27 -12.43
CA PRO A 21 6.84 7.08 -11.26
C PRO A 21 6.17 6.29 -10.13
N VAL A 22 6.91 5.34 -9.55
CA VAL A 22 6.50 4.62 -8.33
C VAL A 22 6.76 5.51 -7.12
N GLU A 23 5.73 5.79 -6.32
CA GLU A 23 5.83 6.57 -5.09
C GLU A 23 6.02 5.69 -3.86
N VAL A 24 5.30 4.57 -3.82
CA VAL A 24 5.26 3.65 -2.69
C VAL A 24 5.23 2.22 -3.20
N ILE A 25 5.84 1.31 -2.43
CA ILE A 25 5.91 -0.11 -2.76
C ILE A 25 5.83 -0.95 -1.49
N ALA A 26 5.15 -2.10 -1.58
CA ALA A 26 5.21 -3.17 -0.60
C ALA A 26 5.39 -4.51 -1.32
N VAL A 27 6.11 -5.42 -0.68
CA VAL A 27 6.26 -6.80 -1.15
C VAL A 27 5.55 -7.69 -0.13
N SER A 28 4.74 -8.62 -0.61
CA SER A 28 4.03 -9.54 0.27
C SER A 28 5.01 -10.42 1.04
N ALA A 29 4.59 -10.91 2.21
CA ALA A 29 5.38 -11.88 2.98
C ALA A 29 5.79 -13.14 2.20
N SER A 30 5.04 -13.53 1.14
CA SER A 30 5.40 -14.65 0.27
C SER A 30 6.57 -14.32 -0.67
N GLY A 31 6.86 -13.04 -0.88
CA GLY A 31 7.84 -12.55 -1.85
C GLY A 31 7.38 -12.61 -3.30
N ASN A 32 6.22 -13.18 -3.59
CA ASN A 32 5.74 -13.37 -4.97
C ASN A 32 4.96 -12.18 -5.50
N ILE A 33 4.40 -11.35 -4.61
CA ILE A 33 3.53 -10.24 -4.98
C ILE A 33 4.16 -8.91 -4.59
N ILE A 34 4.11 -7.95 -5.50
CA ILE A 34 4.58 -6.59 -5.33
C ILE A 34 3.38 -5.67 -5.56
N VAL A 35 3.06 -4.81 -4.60
CA VAL A 35 2.01 -3.80 -4.71
C VAL A 35 2.68 -2.43 -4.77
N SER A 36 2.36 -1.64 -5.79
CA SER A 36 2.95 -0.32 -6.04
C SER A 36 1.87 0.74 -6.19
N GLY A 37 2.11 1.92 -5.62
CA GLY A 37 1.32 3.13 -5.87
C GLY A 37 2.08 4.08 -6.78
N LEU A 38 1.47 4.46 -7.90
CA LEU A 38 2.05 5.31 -8.93
C LEU A 38 1.62 6.77 -8.77
N SER A 39 2.42 7.70 -9.29
CA SER A 39 2.17 9.15 -9.10
C SER A 39 0.90 9.68 -9.76
N ASN A 40 0.30 8.93 -10.70
CA ASN A 40 -1.02 9.24 -11.27
C ASN A 40 -2.18 8.73 -10.40
N GLY A 41 -1.91 8.17 -9.22
CA GLY A 41 -2.93 7.58 -8.36
C GLY A 41 -3.33 6.16 -8.74
N THR A 42 -2.60 5.50 -9.64
CA THR A 42 -2.85 4.08 -9.96
C THR A 42 -2.17 3.17 -8.95
N ILE A 43 -2.89 2.16 -8.47
CA ILE A 43 -2.34 1.04 -7.71
C ILE A 43 -2.11 -0.10 -8.70
N VAL A 44 -0.87 -0.60 -8.77
CA VAL A 44 -0.49 -1.73 -9.63
C VAL A 44 0.00 -2.88 -8.77
N VAL A 45 -0.47 -4.09 -9.08
CA VAL A 45 -0.04 -5.34 -8.47
C VAL A 45 0.71 -6.14 -9.51
N LEU A 46 1.89 -6.61 -9.12
CA LEU A 46 2.80 -7.37 -9.97
C LEU A 46 3.10 -8.71 -9.30
N HIS A 47 3.19 -9.76 -10.10
CA HIS A 47 3.90 -10.96 -9.70
C HIS A 47 5.41 -10.74 -9.91
N ILE A 48 6.25 -11.38 -9.11
CA ILE A 48 7.72 -11.27 -9.19
C ILE A 48 8.30 -11.67 -10.56
N SER A 49 7.55 -12.41 -11.38
CA SER A 49 7.91 -12.70 -12.77
C SER A 49 7.73 -11.52 -13.73
N GLY A 50 7.22 -10.37 -13.27
CA GLY A 50 6.97 -9.18 -14.07
C GLY A 50 5.55 -9.08 -14.67
N VAL A 51 4.67 -10.04 -14.38
CA VAL A 51 3.28 -10.03 -14.85
C VAL A 51 2.47 -9.03 -14.03
N ILE A 52 1.80 -8.08 -14.70
CA ILE A 52 0.82 -7.19 -14.06
C ILE A 52 -0.44 -8.00 -13.78
N VAL A 53 -0.77 -8.15 -12.50
CA VAL A 53 -1.88 -8.97 -12.01
C VAL A 53 -3.16 -8.17 -11.84
N PHE A 54 -3.03 -6.91 -11.42
CA PHE A 54 -4.13 -6.00 -11.11
C PHE A 54 -3.66 -4.55 -11.28
N ALA A 55 -4.55 -3.69 -11.78
CA ALA A 55 -4.33 -2.25 -11.82
C ALA A 55 -5.66 -1.53 -11.57
N VAL A 56 -5.66 -0.55 -10.67
CA VAL A 56 -6.84 0.28 -10.38
C VAL A 56 -6.43 1.73 -10.19
N GLU A 57 -7.13 2.64 -10.85
CA GLU A 57 -6.94 4.07 -10.68
C GLU A 57 -7.80 4.55 -9.50
N LEU A 58 -7.20 5.32 -8.59
CA LEU A 58 -7.95 6.02 -7.55
C LEU A 58 -8.83 7.10 -8.19
N PRO A 59 -10.05 7.34 -7.69
CA PRO A 59 -10.86 8.46 -8.16
C PRO A 59 -10.08 9.79 -8.09
N ASN A 60 -10.22 10.62 -9.14
CA ASN A 60 -9.50 11.90 -9.36
C ASN A 60 -9.54 12.95 -8.21
N THR A 61 -10.21 12.67 -7.09
CA THR A 61 -10.22 13.55 -5.90
C THR A 61 -8.92 13.49 -5.09
N ASP A 62 -8.03 12.55 -5.40
CA ASP A 62 -6.93 12.15 -4.50
C ASP A 62 -5.54 12.51 -5.06
N ALA A 63 -5.44 12.80 -6.36
CA ALA A 63 -4.19 13.18 -7.02
C ALA A 63 -3.86 14.65 -6.72
N THR A 64 -2.70 14.89 -6.10
CA THR A 64 -2.21 16.26 -5.88
C THR A 64 -1.41 16.68 -7.11
N VAL A 65 -1.86 17.69 -7.86
CA VAL A 65 -1.12 18.19 -9.03
C VAL A 65 0.28 18.65 -8.58
N GLY A 66 1.32 17.95 -9.02
CA GLY A 66 2.72 18.25 -8.68
C GLY A 66 3.19 17.78 -7.29
N GLY A 67 2.41 16.95 -6.59
CA GLY A 67 2.78 16.37 -5.29
C GLY A 67 2.63 14.84 -5.27
N THR A 68 2.98 14.21 -4.15
CA THR A 68 2.81 12.77 -3.97
C THR A 68 1.34 12.41 -3.70
N THR A 69 0.88 11.32 -4.29
CA THR A 69 -0.48 10.79 -4.11
C THR A 69 -0.56 9.83 -2.92
N PHE A 70 0.46 9.02 -2.71
CA PHE A 70 0.50 8.01 -1.66
C PHE A 70 1.44 8.39 -0.51
N ALA A 71 0.99 8.12 0.72
CA ALA A 71 1.80 8.23 1.95
C ALA A 71 2.44 6.90 2.35
N GLY A 72 1.92 5.77 1.84
CA GLY A 72 2.53 4.46 2.06
C GLY A 72 1.63 3.30 1.66
N ILE A 73 2.22 2.11 1.70
CA ILE A 73 1.53 0.81 1.67
C ILE A 73 2.00 0.00 2.88
N TYR A 74 1.07 -0.66 3.56
CA TYR A 74 1.37 -1.57 4.66
C TYR A 74 0.85 -2.97 4.34
N ASP A 75 1.74 -3.97 4.34
CA ASP A 75 1.36 -5.38 4.23
C ASP A 75 0.77 -5.85 5.57
N GLU A 76 -0.52 -6.18 5.53
CA GLU A 76 -1.27 -6.72 6.66
C GLU A 76 -1.06 -8.25 6.84
N GLY A 77 -0.38 -8.89 5.90
CA GLY A 77 -0.24 -10.32 5.77
C GLY A 77 -1.50 -10.99 5.17
N ASN A 78 -1.29 -12.18 4.63
CA ASN A 78 -2.31 -13.00 3.98
C ASN A 78 -2.99 -12.25 2.80
N GLY A 79 -2.20 -11.67 1.90
CA GLY A 79 -2.70 -10.97 0.71
C GLY A 79 -3.44 -9.66 0.99
N ARG A 80 -3.39 -9.12 2.21
CA ARG A 80 -4.07 -7.88 2.57
C ARG A 80 -3.09 -6.73 2.63
N PHE A 81 -3.43 -5.62 2.01
CA PHE A 81 -2.61 -4.42 1.97
C PHE A 81 -3.47 -3.21 2.33
N LEU A 82 -2.95 -2.36 3.20
CA LEU A 82 -3.51 -1.04 3.43
C LEU A 82 -2.75 -0.01 2.63
N LEU A 83 -3.48 0.86 1.96
CA LEU A 83 -2.92 1.95 1.17
C LEU A 83 -3.44 3.27 1.73
N HIS A 84 -2.53 4.18 2.02
CA HIS A 84 -2.87 5.49 2.57
C HIS A 84 -2.47 6.58 1.59
N THR A 85 -3.41 7.46 1.24
CA THR A 85 -3.14 8.61 0.38
C THR A 85 -2.58 9.77 1.20
N THR A 86 -1.84 10.68 0.58
CA THR A 86 -1.34 11.87 1.28
C THR A 86 -2.48 12.76 1.82
N LYS A 87 -3.69 12.63 1.26
CA LYS A 87 -4.90 13.34 1.72
C LYS A 87 -5.64 12.67 2.86
N GLY A 88 -5.25 11.48 3.32
CA GLY A 88 -5.88 10.83 4.50
C GLY A 88 -6.79 9.65 4.22
N LEU A 89 -7.03 9.35 2.94
CA LEU A 89 -7.89 8.23 2.60
C LEU A 89 -7.14 6.93 2.85
N LEU A 90 -7.84 6.01 3.50
CA LEU A 90 -7.36 4.65 3.71
C LEU A 90 -8.15 3.70 2.83
N HIS A 91 -7.44 2.87 2.08
CA HIS A 91 -7.98 1.84 1.22
C HIS A 91 -7.41 0.49 1.62
N ARG A 92 -8.12 -0.57 1.27
CA ARG A 92 -7.66 -1.95 1.41
C ARG A 92 -7.71 -2.65 0.07
N LEU A 93 -6.63 -3.34 -0.23
CA LEU A 93 -6.52 -4.31 -1.29
C LEU A 93 -6.41 -5.69 -0.66
N VAL A 94 -7.24 -6.64 -1.09
CA VAL A 94 -7.18 -8.05 -0.70
C VAL A 94 -6.92 -8.87 -1.95
N LEU A 95 -5.90 -9.71 -1.90
CA LEU A 95 -5.45 -10.54 -3.00
C LEU A 95 -5.51 -12.01 -2.60
N ASP A 96 -5.97 -12.86 -3.53
CA ASP A 96 -5.76 -14.30 -3.45
C ASP A 96 -4.39 -14.66 -4.06
N GLU A 97 -3.32 -14.51 -3.27
CA GLU A 97 -1.96 -14.76 -3.74
C GLU A 97 -1.78 -16.20 -4.24
N GLY A 98 -2.46 -17.17 -3.62
CA GLY A 98 -2.37 -18.58 -4.00
C GLY A 98 -2.91 -18.80 -5.41
N ALA A 99 -4.12 -18.29 -5.66
CA ALA A 99 -4.76 -18.41 -6.97
C ALA A 99 -4.00 -17.65 -8.06
N ILE A 100 -3.41 -16.49 -7.74
CA ILE A 100 -2.55 -15.75 -8.68
C ILE A 100 -1.34 -16.59 -9.09
N VAL A 101 -0.61 -17.12 -8.11
CA VAL A 101 0.60 -17.92 -8.35
C VAL A 101 0.26 -19.18 -9.14
N GLU A 102 -0.82 -19.88 -8.80
CA GLU A 102 -1.28 -21.09 -9.51
C GLU A 102 -1.69 -20.77 -10.96
N SER A 103 -2.42 -19.67 -11.18
CA SER A 103 -2.86 -19.27 -12.52
C SER A 103 -1.70 -18.89 -13.43
N ILE A 104 -0.70 -18.19 -12.89
CA ILE A 104 0.52 -17.84 -13.64
C ILE A 104 1.34 -19.11 -13.93
N ALA A 105 1.55 -19.97 -12.94
CA ALA A 105 2.32 -21.20 -13.10
C ALA A 105 1.70 -22.19 -14.11
N SER A 106 0.37 -22.26 -14.17
CA SER A 106 -0.36 -23.08 -15.14
C SER A 106 -0.45 -22.47 -16.54
N GLY A 107 0.04 -21.23 -16.74
CA GLY A 107 -0.08 -20.49 -18.00
C GLY A 107 -1.53 -20.12 -18.35
N SER A 108 -2.45 -20.24 -17.39
CA SER A 108 -3.87 -19.92 -17.57
C SER A 108 -4.18 -18.45 -17.36
N TYR A 109 -3.27 -17.69 -16.74
CA TYR A 109 -3.45 -16.27 -16.45
C TYR A 109 -3.75 -15.45 -17.72
N GLN A 110 -4.92 -14.81 -17.75
CA GLN A 110 -5.24 -13.78 -18.74
C GLN A 110 -5.34 -12.43 -18.04
N GLN A 111 -4.84 -11.36 -18.67
CA GLN A 111 -4.87 -10.01 -18.08
C GLN A 111 -6.31 -9.49 -17.78
N LYS A 112 -7.34 -10.10 -18.37
CA LYS A 112 -8.76 -9.80 -18.10
C LYS A 112 -9.28 -10.39 -16.77
N ASP A 113 -8.49 -11.26 -16.14
CA ASP A 113 -8.83 -11.94 -14.88
C ASP A 113 -8.52 -11.09 -13.64
N THR A 114 -8.00 -9.87 -13.83
CA THR A 114 -7.65 -8.89 -12.81
C THR A 114 -8.71 -8.74 -11.70
N VAL A 115 -10.00 -8.83 -12.02
CA VAL A 115 -11.11 -8.69 -11.05
C VAL A 115 -11.33 -9.94 -10.17
N GLN A 116 -10.89 -11.12 -10.60
CA GLN A 116 -11.19 -12.37 -9.89
C GLN A 116 -10.29 -12.61 -8.67
N PHE A 117 -9.06 -12.08 -8.72
CA PHE A 117 -8.06 -12.30 -7.68
C PHE A 117 -7.93 -11.16 -6.68
N ALA A 118 -8.58 -10.02 -6.95
CA ALA A 118 -8.40 -8.80 -6.19
C ALA A 118 -9.73 -8.20 -5.76
N GLN A 119 -9.83 -7.85 -4.49
CA GLN A 119 -10.89 -7.03 -3.93
C GLN A 119 -10.31 -5.71 -3.45
N TYR A 120 -10.95 -4.62 -3.83
CA TYR A 120 -10.50 -3.28 -3.49
C TYR A 120 -11.63 -2.51 -2.81
N GLU A 121 -11.36 -1.94 -1.64
CA GLU A 121 -12.33 -1.18 -0.85
C GLU A 121 -11.75 0.12 -0.27
N LYS A 122 -12.58 1.15 -0.17
CA LYS A 122 -12.27 2.37 0.60
C LYS A 122 -12.73 2.17 2.04
N LEU A 123 -11.80 2.29 2.99
CA LEU A 123 -12.04 2.06 4.41
C LEU A 123 -12.35 3.35 5.18
N ILE A 124 -11.54 4.39 4.99
CA ILE A 124 -11.66 5.66 5.73
C ILE A 124 -11.66 6.82 4.74
N GLY A 125 -12.66 7.70 4.90
CA GLY A 125 -12.88 8.88 4.07
C GLY A 125 -12.31 10.19 4.61
N LYS A 126 -11.44 10.14 5.64
CA LYS A 126 -10.97 11.32 6.35
C LYS A 126 -10.00 12.13 5.50
N GLN A 127 -10.19 13.44 5.44
CA GLN A 127 -9.31 14.34 4.70
C GLN A 127 -8.45 15.18 5.64
N PHE A 128 -7.16 15.28 5.34
CA PHE A 128 -6.22 16.17 6.01
C PHE A 128 -5.87 17.34 5.10
N LYS A 129 -5.79 18.53 5.70
CA LYS A 129 -5.38 19.75 5.00
C LYS A 129 -3.92 19.62 4.55
N ASP A 130 -3.06 19.27 5.49
CA ASP A 130 -1.62 19.12 5.27
C ASP A 130 -1.31 17.68 4.86
N PRO A 131 -0.46 17.45 3.85
CA PRO A 131 -0.17 16.11 3.34
C PRO A 131 0.42 15.19 4.40
N ILE A 132 -0.15 13.99 4.53
CA ILE A 132 0.42 12.89 5.31
C ILE A 132 1.65 12.35 4.57
N VAL A 133 2.73 12.14 5.32
CA VAL A 133 4.03 11.68 4.82
C VAL A 133 4.26 10.20 5.07
N CYS A 134 3.71 9.66 6.17
CA CYS A 134 3.80 8.24 6.49
C CYS A 134 2.65 7.82 7.41
N PHE A 135 2.36 6.52 7.45
CA PHE A 135 1.36 5.94 8.35
C PHE A 135 1.74 4.52 8.79
N ILE A 136 1.15 4.07 9.90
CA ILE A 136 1.11 2.67 10.33
C ILE A 136 -0.28 2.34 10.89
N PRO A 137 -0.82 1.14 10.61
CA PRO A 137 -1.98 0.62 11.31
C PRO A 137 -1.56 0.08 12.69
N ILE A 138 -2.35 0.40 13.71
CA ILE A 138 -2.30 -0.15 15.06
C ILE A 138 -3.48 -1.11 15.19
N ARG A 139 -3.17 -2.41 15.19
CA ARG A 139 -4.18 -3.46 15.38
C ARG A 139 -4.62 -3.49 16.84
N GLN A 140 -5.94 -3.50 17.03
CA GLN A 140 -6.51 -3.88 18.31
C GLN A 140 -6.94 -5.34 18.19
N TYR A 141 -6.36 -6.20 19.02
CA TYR A 141 -6.87 -7.55 19.23
C TYR A 141 -8.21 -7.43 19.98
N SER A 142 -9.31 -7.61 19.27
CA SER A 142 -10.61 -7.82 19.89
C SER A 142 -10.91 -9.32 19.91
N VAL A 143 -10.86 -9.93 21.09
CA VAL A 143 -11.27 -11.32 21.29
C VAL A 143 -12.74 -11.46 20.87
N GLY A 144 -13.03 -12.38 19.94
CA GLY A 144 -14.40 -12.74 19.56
C GLY A 144 -15.02 -12.01 18.36
N ARG A 145 -14.26 -11.21 17.60
CA ARG A 145 -14.68 -10.75 16.26
C ARG A 145 -13.69 -11.22 15.21
N ASP A 146 -14.20 -11.69 14.07
CA ASP A 146 -13.38 -11.95 12.89
C ASP A 146 -12.58 -10.69 12.55
N GLY A 147 -11.27 -10.74 12.79
CA GLY A 147 -10.33 -9.62 12.56
C GLY A 147 -10.14 -9.26 11.08
N SER A 148 -11.00 -9.76 10.19
CA SER A 148 -11.02 -9.45 8.77
C SER A 148 -11.74 -8.13 8.46
N ARG A 149 -12.65 -7.67 9.33
CA ARG A 149 -13.49 -6.47 9.08
C ARG A 149 -13.29 -5.32 10.06
N THR A 150 -12.46 -5.45 11.07
CA THR A 150 -12.21 -4.35 12.00
C THR A 150 -11.31 -3.29 11.36
N LEU A 151 -11.78 -2.04 11.34
CA LEU A 151 -10.97 -0.90 10.93
C LEU A 151 -9.81 -0.71 11.92
N PRO A 152 -8.54 -0.63 11.46
CA PRO A 152 -7.42 -0.40 12.36
C PRO A 152 -7.53 1.00 12.97
N LEU A 153 -6.89 1.20 14.13
CA LEU A 153 -6.52 2.56 14.53
C LEU A 153 -5.34 2.94 13.64
N VAL A 154 -5.36 4.10 12.99
CA VAL A 154 -4.24 4.53 12.16
C VAL A 154 -3.46 5.59 12.90
N ALA A 155 -2.14 5.41 12.98
CA ALA A 155 -1.21 6.49 13.26
C ALA A 155 -0.66 7.02 11.94
N ALA A 156 -0.84 8.31 11.68
CA ALA A 156 -0.31 8.99 10.51
C ALA A 156 0.43 10.25 10.94
N ALA A 157 1.36 10.76 10.15
CA ALA A 157 2.01 12.03 10.46
C ALA A 157 2.40 12.83 9.24
N ASN A 158 2.66 14.10 9.50
CA ASN A 158 3.23 15.05 8.56
C ASN A 158 4.37 15.84 9.23
N GLN A 159 4.69 17.02 8.69
CA GLN A 159 5.74 17.88 9.21
C GLN A 159 5.42 18.47 10.61
N HIS A 160 4.14 18.55 10.97
CA HIS A 160 3.68 19.34 12.12
C HIS A 160 3.02 18.51 13.21
N SER A 161 2.48 17.34 12.89
CA SER A 161 1.63 16.59 13.81
C SER A 161 1.69 15.08 13.57
N ILE A 162 1.40 14.34 14.63
CA ILE A 162 0.99 12.93 14.57
C ILE A 162 -0.52 12.89 14.79
N TYR A 163 -1.22 12.11 13.98
CA TYR A 163 -2.65 11.89 14.03
C TYR A 163 -2.92 10.44 14.40
N PHE A 164 -3.76 10.23 15.40
CA PHE A 164 -4.31 8.91 15.73
C PHE A 164 -5.79 8.93 15.41
N TYR A 165 -6.24 8.14 14.44
CA TYR A 165 -7.62 8.21 13.98
C TYR A 165 -8.20 6.86 13.59
N ARG A 166 -9.51 6.76 13.79
CA ARG A 166 -10.34 5.64 13.36
C ARG A 166 -11.73 6.20 13.06
N GLU A 167 -12.27 5.86 11.90
CA GLU A 167 -13.59 6.36 11.47
C GLU A 167 -13.65 7.91 11.55
N ALA A 168 -14.63 8.45 12.28
CA ALA A 168 -14.78 9.90 12.49
C ALA A 168 -13.83 10.46 13.56
N ASN A 169 -13.38 9.62 14.50
CA ASN A 169 -12.60 10.04 15.65
C ASN A 169 -11.14 10.27 15.27
N ALA A 170 -10.58 11.39 15.71
CA ALA A 170 -9.17 11.68 15.52
C ALA A 170 -8.61 12.50 16.67
N GLU A 171 -7.46 12.07 17.17
CA GLU A 171 -6.62 12.81 18.09
C GLU A 171 -5.40 13.33 17.34
N THR A 172 -4.95 14.53 17.71
CA THR A 172 -3.80 15.19 17.10
C THR A 172 -2.78 15.51 18.18
N VAL A 173 -1.54 15.09 17.96
CA VAL A 173 -0.39 15.40 18.80
C VAL A 173 0.52 16.33 18.00
N PRO A 174 0.63 17.62 18.37
CA PRO A 174 1.52 18.54 17.68
C PRO A 174 2.98 18.17 17.94
N LEU A 175 3.80 18.28 16.90
CA LEU A 175 5.25 18.13 16.96
C LEU A 175 5.89 19.48 17.26
N LYS A 176 7.02 19.44 17.96
CA LYS A 176 7.82 20.65 18.13
C LYS A 176 8.54 21.01 16.81
N PRO A 177 8.68 22.30 16.47
CA PRO A 177 9.31 22.73 15.22
C PRO A 177 10.71 22.15 14.99
N GLU A 178 11.50 21.98 16.04
CA GLU A 178 12.87 21.45 15.98
C GLU A 178 12.96 19.99 15.50
N TYR A 179 11.86 19.23 15.53
CA TYR A 179 11.85 17.84 15.06
C TYR A 179 11.78 17.72 13.53
N ASN A 180 11.38 18.80 12.84
CA ASN A 180 11.22 18.82 11.38
C ASN A 180 10.36 17.66 10.82
N GLY A 181 9.32 17.30 11.57
CA GLY A 181 8.35 16.29 11.17
C GLY A 181 8.73 14.85 11.43
N VAL A 182 7.80 13.95 11.09
CA VAL A 182 8.04 12.50 11.07
C VAL A 182 8.22 12.06 9.62
N LYS A 183 9.35 11.44 9.31
CA LYS A 183 9.66 10.92 7.97
C LYS A 183 9.19 9.49 7.75
N LYS A 184 9.17 8.69 8.81
CA LYS A 184 8.79 7.27 8.75
C LYS A 184 8.31 6.80 10.10
N MET A 185 7.34 5.89 10.07
CA MET A 185 6.83 5.16 11.24
C MET A 185 7.11 3.68 11.08
N PHE A 186 7.29 2.99 12.20
CA PHE A 186 7.54 1.56 12.23
C PHE A 186 6.73 0.93 13.35
N THR A 187 6.13 -0.22 13.06
CA THR A 187 5.55 -1.08 14.09
C THR A 187 6.66 -2.00 14.59
N LEU A 188 7.02 -1.86 15.87
CA LEU A 188 7.97 -2.76 16.53
C LEU A 188 7.20 -3.97 17.09
N MET A 189 6.69 -4.83 16.22
CA MET A 189 6.16 -6.14 16.63
C MET A 189 6.57 -7.19 15.61
N GLY A 190 7.35 -8.16 16.07
CA GLY A 190 7.61 -9.46 15.47
C GLY A 190 7.19 -10.53 16.46
#